data_AF-A0A962U4D1-F1
#
_entry.id   AF-A0A962U4D1-F1
#
_cell.length_a   1.000
_cell.length_b   1.000
_cell.length_c   1.000
_cell.angle_alpha   90.00
_cell.angle_beta   90.00
_cell.angle_gamma   90.00
#
_symmetry.space_group_name_H-M   'P 1'
#
loop_
_entity.id
_entity.type
_entity.pdbx_description
1 polymer ?
#
loop_
_entity_poly.entity_id
_entity_poly.type
_entity_poly.pdbx_seq_one_letter_code
_entity_poly.pdbx_strand_id
1 'polypeptide(L)'
;DHAFSLDNPTFVVGYLAAAKSHGSKCLESATSALYCAAVSGGKQGTPGEPFPRDVEALEKAKSILDSLPRFSPAYRLYDLIKQDAEKNIAESLKERELFDEE
;
A
#
# COMPACT_ATOMS: atom_id res chain seq x y z
N ASP A 1 -1.63 -1.08 13.66
CA ASP A 1 -2.44 -1.80 12.67
C ASP A 1 -1.96 -1.38 11.29
N HIS A 2 -1.58 -2.34 10.44
CA HIS A 2 -1.04 -2.09 9.11
C HIS A 2 -2.14 -1.74 8.10
N ALA A 3 -3.40 -2.10 8.40
CA ALA A 3 -4.52 -1.76 7.56
C ALA A 3 -5.04 -0.34 7.80
N PHE A 4 -4.55 0.39 8.81
CA PHE A 4 -5.07 1.72 9.19
C PHE A 4 -5.19 2.68 8.01
N SER A 5 -4.14 2.78 7.18
CA SER A 5 -4.11 3.69 6.02
C SER A 5 -5.14 3.32 4.94
N LEU A 6 -5.50 2.05 4.85
CA LEU A 6 -6.45 1.48 3.90
C LEU A 6 -7.89 1.47 4.43
N ASP A 7 -8.06 1.26 5.73
CA ASP A 7 -9.36 1.22 6.40
C ASP A 7 -9.93 2.61 6.70
N ASN A 8 -9.06 3.63 6.77
CA ASN A 8 -9.44 5.00 7.08
C ASN A 8 -9.06 5.99 5.96
N PRO A 9 -9.50 5.78 4.71
CA PRO A 9 -9.04 6.58 3.58
C PRO A 9 -9.41 8.06 3.70
N THR A 10 -10.59 8.38 4.26
CA THR A 10 -11.02 9.77 4.46
C THR A 10 -10.09 10.52 5.41
N PHE A 11 -9.63 9.87 6.49
CA PHE A 11 -8.69 10.47 7.43
C PHE A 11 -7.34 10.72 6.76
N VAL A 12 -6.81 9.71 6.07
CA VAL A 12 -5.52 9.79 5.37
C VAL A 12 -5.52 10.89 4.31
N VAL A 13 -6.60 11.01 3.53
CA VAL A 13 -6.77 12.07 2.54
C VAL A 13 -6.76 13.44 3.21
N GLY A 14 -7.51 13.62 4.30
CA GLY A 14 -7.52 14.87 5.06
C GLY A 14 -6.16 15.22 5.67
N TYR A 15 -5.48 14.23 6.24
CA TYR A 15 -4.15 14.39 6.83
C TYR A 15 -3.10 14.79 5.80
N LEU A 16 -3.07 14.13 4.63
CA LEU A 16 -2.13 14.48 3.56
C LEU A 16 -2.48 15.81 2.88
N ALA A 17 -3.76 16.16 2.79
CA ALA A 17 -4.18 17.49 2.35
C ALA A 17 -3.69 18.58 3.31
N ALA A 18 -3.80 18.37 4.63
CA ALA A 18 -3.25 19.26 5.63
C ALA A 18 -1.72 19.34 5.55
N ALA A 19 -1.02 18.19 5.46
CA ALA A 19 0.43 18.14 5.30
C ALA A 19 0.92 18.91 4.06
N LYS A 20 0.19 18.82 2.94
CA LYS A 20 0.50 19.59 1.72
C LYS A 20 0.45 21.10 1.97
N SER A 21 -0.46 21.60 2.80
CA SER A 21 -0.55 23.03 3.14
C SER A 21 0.67 23.54 3.92
N HIS A 22 1.38 22.64 4.62
CA HIS A 22 2.63 22.93 5.34
C HIS A 22 3.89 22.72 4.49
N GLY A 23 3.74 22.40 3.20
CA GLY A 23 4.83 22.28 2.24
C GLY A 23 5.14 20.84 1.80
N SER A 24 5.87 20.72 0.69
CA SER A 24 6.16 19.43 0.05
C SER A 24 6.94 18.47 0.94
N LYS A 25 7.90 18.97 1.73
CA LYS A 25 8.68 18.13 2.66
C LYS A 25 7.81 17.48 3.74
N CYS A 26 6.80 18.20 4.23
CA CYS A 26 5.86 17.70 5.22
C CYS A 26 4.97 16.61 4.60
N LEU A 27 4.46 16.85 3.39
CA LEU A 27 3.71 15.87 2.62
C LEU A 27 4.52 14.59 2.34
N GLU A 28 5.77 14.71 1.90
CA GLU A 28 6.65 13.58 1.65
C GLU A 28 6.92 12.76 2.92
N SER A 29 7.20 13.45 4.03
CA SER A 29 7.45 12.79 5.32
C SER A 29 6.20 12.07 5.83
N ALA A 30 5.03 12.71 5.73
CA ALA A 30 3.74 12.12 6.10
C ALA A 30 3.40 10.91 5.23
N THR A 31 3.62 11.02 3.92
CA THR A 31 3.41 9.92 2.96
C THR A 31 4.32 8.74 3.28
N SER A 32 5.60 9.00 3.51
CA SER A 32 6.60 7.97 3.83
C SER A 32 6.25 7.25 5.14
N ALA A 33 5.85 7.99 6.19
CA ALA A 33 5.46 7.40 7.46
C ALA A 33 4.23 6.48 7.32
N LEU A 34 3.19 6.93 6.60
CA LEU A 34 1.99 6.14 6.36
C LEU A 34 2.24 4.93 5.46
N TYR A 35 3.13 5.08 4.47
CA TYR A 35 3.57 3.99 3.62
C TYR A 35 4.29 2.93 4.47
N CYS A 36 5.30 3.33 5.23
CA CYS A 36 6.03 2.43 6.12
C CYS A 36 5.09 1.74 7.11
N ALA A 37 4.10 2.43 7.68
CA ALA A 37 3.12 1.80 8.54
C ALA A 37 2.28 0.73 7.83
N ALA A 38 1.90 0.96 6.57
CA ALA A 38 1.10 0.04 5.77
C ALA A 38 1.88 -1.20 5.33
N VAL A 39 3.15 -1.04 4.95
CA VAL A 39 3.98 -2.14 4.41
C VAL A 39 4.81 -2.87 5.47
N SER A 40 5.08 -2.22 6.62
CA SER A 40 5.84 -2.86 7.69
C SER A 40 5.09 -4.03 8.34
N GLY A 41 5.82 -4.84 9.10
CA GLY A 41 5.26 -5.95 9.86
C GLY A 41 5.50 -7.31 9.20
N GLY A 42 5.52 -8.35 10.03
CA GLY A 42 5.68 -9.72 9.56
C GLY A 42 4.49 -10.13 8.69
N LYS A 43 4.79 -10.67 7.51
CA LYS A 43 3.82 -11.35 6.68
C LYS A 43 3.77 -12.81 7.14
N GLN A 44 2.57 -13.31 7.38
CA GLN A 44 2.31 -14.71 7.64
C GLN A 44 1.60 -15.29 6.42
N GLY A 45 2.12 -16.39 5.88
CA GLY A 45 1.55 -17.04 4.71
C GLY A 45 2.28 -18.32 4.37
N THR A 46 1.71 -19.06 3.42
CA THR A 46 2.30 -20.27 2.86
C THR A 46 3.37 -19.87 1.84
N PRO A 47 4.59 -20.44 1.90
CA PRO A 47 5.57 -20.29 0.83
C PRO A 47 4.96 -20.68 -0.52
N GLY A 48 5.14 -19.84 -1.55
CA GLY A 48 4.59 -20.08 -2.90
C GLY A 48 3.13 -19.65 -3.10
N GLU A 49 2.45 -19.08 -2.10
CA GLU A 49 1.16 -18.42 -2.27
C GLU A 49 1.26 -16.92 -2.00
N PRO A 50 0.50 -16.07 -2.72
CA PRO A 50 0.39 -14.66 -2.38
C PRO A 50 -0.06 -14.48 -0.93
N PHE A 51 0.64 -13.66 -0.17
CA PHE A 51 0.24 -13.38 1.20
C PHE A 51 -1.18 -12.76 1.21
N PRO A 52 -2.12 -13.27 2.04
CA PRO A 52 -3.48 -12.73 2.11
C PRO A 52 -3.51 -11.21 2.35
N ARG A 53 -2.56 -10.70 3.15
CA ARG A 53 -2.38 -9.26 3.37
C ARG A 53 -2.12 -8.49 2.08
N ASP A 54 -1.25 -8.99 1.21
CA ASP A 54 -0.88 -8.28 -0.02
C ASP A 54 -2.08 -8.24 -0.99
N VAL A 55 -2.86 -9.33 -1.06
CA VAL A 55 -4.10 -9.37 -1.85
C VAL A 55 -5.14 -8.38 -1.31
N GLU A 56 -5.38 -8.35 0.00
CA GLU A 56 -6.29 -7.38 0.61
C GLU A 56 -5.81 -5.93 0.42
N ALA A 57 -4.51 -5.68 0.58
CA ALA A 57 -3.92 -4.36 0.39
C ALA A 57 -4.08 -3.88 -1.05
N LEU A 58 -3.87 -4.77 -2.03
CA LEU A 58 -4.05 -4.48 -3.44
C LEU A 58 -5.51 -4.08 -3.76
N GLU A 59 -6.47 -4.89 -3.33
CA GLU A 59 -7.89 -4.65 -3.61
C GLU A 59 -8.39 -3.36 -2.95
N LYS A 60 -8.02 -3.12 -1.68
CA LYS A 60 -8.35 -1.88 -0.98
C LYS A 60 -7.69 -0.67 -1.66
N ALA A 61 -6.42 -0.76 -2.01
CA ALA A 61 -5.71 0.34 -2.66
C ALA A 61 -6.32 0.68 -4.03
N LYS A 62 -6.68 -0.32 -4.84
CA LYS A 62 -7.40 -0.12 -6.11
C LYS A 62 -8.75 0.57 -5.90
N SER A 63 -9.57 0.06 -4.97
CA SER A 63 -10.88 0.64 -4.68
C SER A 63 -10.78 2.10 -4.24
N ILE A 64 -9.77 2.43 -3.42
CA ILE A 64 -9.52 3.81 -3.01
C ILE A 64 -9.10 4.66 -4.21
N LEU A 65 -8.14 4.21 -5.01
CA LEU A 65 -7.64 4.93 -6.20
C LEU A 65 -8.75 5.21 -7.23
N ASP A 66 -9.69 4.29 -7.42
CA ASP A 66 -10.83 4.46 -8.34
C ASP A 66 -11.78 5.56 -7.86
N SER A 67 -11.95 5.70 -6.54
CA SER A 67 -12.79 6.75 -5.94
C SER A 67 -12.06 8.09 -5.76
N LEU A 68 -10.72 8.08 -5.79
CA LEU A 68 -9.91 9.22 -5.41
C LEU A 68 -9.59 10.12 -6.62
N PRO A 69 -9.73 11.45 -6.50
CA PRO A 69 -9.29 12.35 -7.55
C PRO A 69 -7.79 12.20 -7.82
N ARG A 70 -7.40 12.14 -9.10
CA ARG A 70 -5.99 11.96 -9.51
C ARG A 70 -5.04 13.07 -9.02
N PHE A 71 -5.58 14.26 -8.76
CA PHE A 71 -4.84 15.39 -8.20
C PHE A 71 -4.79 15.40 -6.66
N SER A 72 -5.38 14.40 -6.00
CA SER A 72 -5.34 14.26 -4.55
C SER A 72 -3.90 14.03 -4.09
N PRO A 73 -3.44 14.71 -3.02
CA PRO A 73 -2.13 14.44 -2.42
C PRO A 73 -1.98 12.98 -1.95
N ALA A 74 -3.09 12.32 -1.62
CA ALA A 74 -3.11 10.94 -1.17
C ALA A 74 -2.98 9.91 -2.29
N TYR A 75 -3.14 10.32 -3.56
CA TYR A 75 -3.06 9.40 -4.70
C TYR A 75 -1.70 8.68 -4.72
N ARG A 76 -0.62 9.43 -4.43
CA ARG A 76 0.74 8.87 -4.41
C ARG A 76 0.91 7.78 -3.35
N LEU A 77 0.31 7.94 -2.18
CA LEU A 77 0.41 6.96 -1.11
C LEU A 77 -0.24 5.63 -1.53
N TYR A 78 -1.48 5.68 -2.04
CA TYR A 78 -2.19 4.47 -2.43
C TYR A 78 -1.60 3.80 -3.67
N ASP A 79 -1.05 4.57 -4.60
CA ASP A 79 -0.29 4.06 -5.73
C ASP A 79 0.98 3.30 -5.29
N LEU A 80 1.70 3.81 -4.29
CA LEU A 80 2.86 3.12 -3.71
C LEU A 80 2.48 1.81 -3.02
N ILE A 81 1.40 1.82 -2.22
CA ILE A 81 0.90 0.61 -1.54
C ILE A 81 0.47 -0.45 -2.58
N LYS A 82 -0.23 -0.01 -3.62
CA LYS A 82 -0.65 -0.88 -4.72
C LYS A 82 0.55 -1.54 -5.41
N GLN A 83 1.57 -0.75 -5.78
CA GLN A 83 2.77 -1.26 -6.45
C GLN A 83 3.56 -2.23 -5.58
N ASP A 84 3.67 -1.95 -4.28
CA ASP A 84 4.33 -2.85 -3.34
C ASP A 84 3.59 -4.18 -3.23
N ALA A 85 2.27 -4.14 -3.08
CA ALA A 85 1.44 -5.35 -3.05
C ALA A 85 1.55 -6.17 -4.36
N GLU A 86 1.47 -5.53 -5.53
CA GLU A 86 1.64 -6.19 -6.83
C GLU A 86 3.01 -6.87 -6.95
N LYS A 87 4.07 -6.18 -6.51
CA LYS A 87 5.42 -6.73 -6.51
C LYS A 87 5.54 -7.95 -5.60
N ASN A 88 5.02 -7.87 -4.38
CA ASN A 88 5.08 -8.96 -3.41
C ASN A 88 4.31 -10.20 -3.92
N ILE A 89 3.14 -10.00 -4.51
CA ILE A 89 2.34 -11.07 -5.12
C ILE A 89 3.13 -11.74 -6.26
N ALA A 90 3.76 -10.93 -7.13
CA ALA A 90 4.57 -11.44 -8.23
C ALA A 90 5.80 -12.22 -7.74
N GLU A 91 6.46 -11.76 -6.68
CA GLU A 91 7.58 -12.46 -6.04
C GLU A 91 7.14 -13.81 -5.45
N SER A 92 6.02 -13.87 -4.73
CA SER A 92 5.47 -15.12 -4.19
C SER A 92 5.10 -16.13 -5.29
N LEU A 93 4.54 -15.66 -6.41
CA LEU A 93 4.23 -16.53 -7.55
C LEU A 93 5.50 -17.06 -8.23
N LYS A 94 6.52 -16.22 -8.37
CA LYS A 94 7.81 -16.62 -8.94
C LYS A 94 8.54 -17.64 -8.06
N GLU A 95 8.48 -17.47 -6.73
CA GLU A 95 9.03 -18.46 -5.80
C GLU A 95 8.36 -19.83 -6.00
N ARG A 96 7.03 -19.87 -6.17
CA ARG A 96 6.31 -21.11 -6.46
C ARG A 96 6.82 -21.82 -7.71
N GLU A 97 6.98 -21.08 -8.81
CA GLU A 97 7.48 -21.63 -10.07
C GLU A 97 8.88 -22.24 -9.91
N LEU A 98 9.76 -21.59 -9.12
CA LEU A 98 11.10 -22.10 -8.82
C LEU A 98 11.08 -23.39 -7.97
N PHE A 99 10.16 -23.49 -7.01
CA PHE A 99 10.01 -24.69 -6.17
C PHE A 99 9.35 -25.86 -6.92
N ASP A 100 8.49 -25.58 -7.90
CA ASP A 100 7.86 -26.61 -8.74
C ASP A 100 8.83 -27.14 -9.84
N GLU A 101 9.94 -26.43 -10.10
CA GLU A 101 11.00 -26.83 -11.07
C GLU A 101 12.18 -27.62 -10.44
N GLU A 102 12.25 -27.76 -9.11
CA GLU A 102 13.21 -28.63 -8.37
C GLU A 102 12.65 -30.04 -8.08
#